data_AF-A0A8J8YDX1-F1
#
_entry.id   AF-A0A8J8YDX1-F1
#
_cell.length_a   1.000
_cell.length_b   1.000
_cell.length_c   1.000
_cell.angle_alpha   90.00
_cell.angle_beta   90.00
_cell.angle_gamma   90.00
#
_symmetry.space_group_name_H-M   'P 1'
#
loop_
_entity.id
_entity.type
_entity.pdbx_description
1 polymer ?
#
loop_
_entity_poly.entity_id
_entity_poly.type
_entity_poly.pdbx_seq_one_letter_code
_entity_poly.pdbx_strand_id
1 'polypeptide(L)'
;MKSLAAVLIVLAAAAAVAATASASEFKQTPVADMPVDPRGPLLGRFAVLVYSLNRNRRLTYAGVSLVDQHPDKGGVRYQMVVTAADAGGGAASPYRAVVWGIPETHAWMLLEFNRIN
;
A
#
# COMPACT_ATOMS: atom_id res chain seq x y z
N MET A 1 -5.88 -51.83 26.03
CA MET A 1 -6.87 -50.75 25.82
C MET A 1 -6.13 -49.43 26.05
N LYS A 2 -5.44 -48.95 25.02
CA LYS A 2 -5.82 -47.78 24.20
C LYS A 2 -5.74 -46.48 25.00
N SER A 3 -4.58 -45.86 24.83
CA SER A 3 -4.09 -44.60 25.38
C SER A 3 -5.12 -43.47 25.40
N LEU A 4 -5.36 -42.93 26.59
CA LEU A 4 -6.12 -41.70 26.87
C LEU A 4 -5.28 -40.42 26.62
N ALA A 5 -4.42 -40.43 25.59
CA ALA A 5 -3.43 -39.37 25.35
C ALA A 5 -3.72 -38.52 24.09
N ALA A 6 -4.92 -38.63 23.49
CA ALA A 6 -5.17 -38.05 22.16
C ALA A 6 -6.24 -36.95 22.11
N VAL A 7 -6.86 -36.58 23.23
CA VAL A 7 -7.92 -35.56 23.21
C VAL A 7 -7.74 -34.70 24.43
N LEU A 8 -7.14 -33.51 24.25
CA LEU A 8 -7.21 -32.28 25.09
C LEU A 8 -6.07 -31.30 24.78
N ILE A 9 -5.55 -31.25 23.54
CA ILE A 9 -4.66 -30.18 23.05
C ILE A 9 -5.45 -29.25 22.13
N VAL A 10 -6.60 -28.74 22.59
CA VAL A 10 -7.33 -27.66 21.90
C VAL A 10 -8.04 -26.82 22.95
N LEU A 11 -7.33 -26.20 23.89
CA LEU A 11 -7.92 -25.14 24.74
C LEU A 11 -6.87 -24.41 25.59
N ALA A 12 -5.89 -23.76 24.97
CA ALA A 12 -5.03 -22.79 25.66
C ALA A 12 -4.21 -21.94 24.68
N ALA A 13 -4.79 -20.86 24.14
CA ALA A 13 -4.08 -19.64 23.71
C ALA A 13 -5.06 -18.66 23.04
N ALA A 14 -6.04 -18.18 23.79
CA ALA A 14 -6.90 -17.07 23.39
C ALA A 14 -6.90 -16.03 24.51
N ALA A 15 -5.77 -15.35 24.71
CA ALA A 15 -5.64 -14.07 25.43
C ALA A 15 -4.16 -13.67 25.55
N ALA A 16 -3.59 -13.11 24.50
CA ALA A 16 -2.44 -12.21 24.61
C ALA A 16 -2.59 -11.15 23.52
N VAL A 17 -3.33 -10.12 23.91
CA VAL A 17 -3.52 -8.87 23.17
C VAL A 17 -2.15 -8.28 22.82
N ALA A 18 -1.98 -8.01 21.53
CA ALA A 18 -1.32 -6.86 20.94
C ALA A 18 -0.61 -5.90 21.92
N ALA A 19 0.71 -5.91 21.95
CA ALA A 19 1.52 -4.73 22.27
C ALA A 19 3.03 -5.00 22.09
N THR A 20 3.49 -5.18 20.85
CA THR A 20 4.84 -4.74 20.42
C THR A 20 4.81 -4.50 18.92
N ALA A 21 3.93 -3.61 18.48
CA ALA A 21 4.26 -2.81 17.31
C ALA A 21 5.41 -1.91 17.73
N SER A 22 6.64 -2.42 17.62
CA SER A 22 7.81 -1.55 17.62
C SER A 22 7.54 -0.53 16.53
N ALA A 23 7.27 0.70 16.94
CA ALA A 23 7.34 1.83 16.04
C ALA A 23 8.77 1.79 15.49
N SER A 24 8.93 1.23 14.28
CA SER A 24 10.08 1.58 13.46
C SER A 24 9.89 3.06 13.20
N GLU A 25 10.45 3.86 14.10
CA GLU A 25 10.81 5.24 13.82
C GLU A 25 11.53 5.18 12.49
N PHE A 26 10.86 5.67 11.44
CA PHE A 26 11.44 5.84 10.13
C PHE A 26 12.60 6.81 10.32
N LYS A 27 13.77 6.26 10.64
CA LYS A 27 15.00 7.02 10.75
C LYS A 27 15.30 7.44 9.32
N GLN A 28 14.95 8.69 9.02
CA GLN A 28 15.14 9.33 7.74
C GLN A 28 16.65 9.42 7.50
N THR A 29 17.22 8.38 6.92
CA THR A 29 18.58 8.45 6.36
C THR A 29 18.57 9.51 5.26
N PRO A 30 19.59 10.37 5.15
CA PRO A 30 19.66 11.37 4.09
C PRO A 30 19.52 10.65 2.75
N VAL A 31 18.40 10.91 2.09
CA VAL A 31 18.07 10.31 0.80
C VAL A 31 19.08 10.86 -0.19
N ALA A 32 19.89 9.98 -0.79
CA ALA A 32 20.59 10.36 -2.01
C ALA A 32 19.49 10.79 -3.00
N ASP A 33 19.54 12.04 -3.47
CA ASP A 33 18.55 12.61 -4.40
C ASP A 33 18.36 11.64 -5.56
N MET A 34 17.23 10.93 -5.57
CA MET A 34 16.90 10.02 -6.64
C MET A 34 16.36 10.87 -7.79
N PRO A 35 16.81 10.66 -9.05
CA PRO A 35 16.28 11.42 -10.17
C PRO A 35 14.76 11.21 -10.26
N VAL A 36 14.02 12.29 -10.51
CA VAL A 36 12.56 12.26 -10.68
C VAL A 36 12.19 11.16 -11.69
N ASP A 37 11.37 10.20 -11.26
CA ASP A 37 10.90 9.12 -12.12
C ASP A 37 9.67 9.58 -12.93
N PRO A 38 9.72 9.55 -14.27
CA PRO A 38 8.58 9.94 -15.12
C PRO A 38 7.37 9.00 -15.00
N ARG A 39 7.48 7.88 -14.27
CA ARG A 39 6.41 6.88 -14.12
C ARG A 39 5.27 7.31 -13.19
N GLY A 40 5.35 8.45 -12.51
CA GLY A 40 4.30 8.95 -11.60
C GLY A 40 2.87 8.79 -12.14
N PRO A 41 2.53 9.28 -13.35
CA PRO A 41 1.20 9.13 -13.92
C PRO A 41 0.79 7.68 -14.21
N LEU A 42 1.74 6.83 -14.60
CA LEU A 42 1.49 5.41 -14.83
C LEU A 42 1.17 4.69 -13.51
N LEU A 43 1.95 4.95 -12.46
CA LEU A 43 1.73 4.41 -11.12
C LEU A 43 0.41 4.93 -10.51
N GLY A 44 0.04 6.18 -10.81
CA GLY A 44 -1.28 6.77 -10.51
C GLY A 44 -2.43 5.94 -11.06
N ARG A 45 -2.40 5.63 -12.36
CA ARG A 45 -3.43 4.80 -13.01
C ARG A 45 -3.44 3.37 -12.46
N PHE A 46 -2.27 2.79 -12.24
CA PHE A 46 -2.12 1.48 -11.62
C PHE A 46 -2.79 1.43 -10.23
N ALA A 47 -2.50 2.41 -9.37
CA ALA A 47 -3.08 2.48 -8.03
C ALA A 47 -4.61 2.56 -8.05
N VAL A 48 -5.17 3.42 -8.90
CA VAL A 48 -6.63 3.55 -9.04
C VAL A 48 -7.27 2.27 -9.56
N LEU A 49 -6.65 1.61 -10.55
CA LEU A 49 -7.14 0.35 -11.11
C LEU A 49 -7.16 -0.76 -10.05
N VAL A 50 -6.02 -0.99 -9.38
CA VAL A 50 -5.91 -2.06 -8.37
C VAL A 50 -6.86 -1.81 -7.21
N TYR A 51 -6.97 -0.57 -6.71
CA TYR A 51 -7.92 -0.24 -5.66
C TYR A 51 -9.38 -0.47 -6.10
N SER A 52 -9.72 -0.04 -7.31
CA SER A 52 -11.07 -0.20 -7.88
C SER A 52 -11.47 -1.68 -7.95
N LEU A 53 -10.55 -2.54 -8.43
CA LEU A 53 -10.75 -3.99 -8.49
C LEU A 53 -10.89 -4.60 -7.08
N ASN A 54 -9.97 -4.28 -6.17
CA ASN A 54 -9.94 -4.86 -4.82
C ASN A 54 -11.12 -4.45 -3.94
N ARG A 55 -11.68 -3.26 -4.16
CA ARG A 55 -12.81 -2.72 -3.38
C ARG A 55 -14.14 -2.79 -4.12
N ASN A 56 -14.17 -3.35 -5.33
CA ASN A 56 -15.33 -3.33 -6.22
C ASN A 56 -15.94 -1.92 -6.36
N ARG A 57 -15.07 -0.90 -6.47
CA ARG A 57 -15.45 0.49 -6.69
C ARG A 57 -15.06 0.90 -8.10
N ARG A 58 -15.75 1.89 -8.66
CA ARG A 58 -15.43 2.44 -9.98
C ARG A 58 -14.85 3.83 -9.79
N LEU A 59 -13.53 3.91 -9.61
CA LEU A 59 -12.82 5.17 -9.58
C LEU A 59 -12.20 5.46 -10.95
N THR A 60 -12.22 6.74 -11.33
CA THR A 60 -11.60 7.26 -12.54
C THR A 60 -10.40 8.11 -12.15
N TYR A 61 -9.23 7.77 -12.69
CA TYR A 61 -8.01 8.54 -12.50
C TYR A 61 -8.13 9.93 -13.14
N ALA A 62 -7.81 10.99 -12.39
CA ALA A 62 -7.84 12.37 -12.86
C ALA A 62 -6.46 13.03 -12.88
N GLY A 63 -5.52 12.58 -12.05
CA GLY A 63 -4.17 13.14 -12.01
C GLY A 63 -3.34 12.59 -10.85
N VAL A 64 -2.07 12.97 -10.83
CA VAL A 64 -1.14 12.66 -9.75
C VAL A 64 -0.27 13.89 -9.46
N SER A 65 0.05 14.11 -8.20
CA SER A 65 0.94 15.15 -7.71
C SER A 65 1.73 14.64 -6.50
N LEU A 66 2.72 15.42 -6.05
CA LEU A 66 3.52 15.12 -4.85
C LEU A 66 4.08 13.69 -4.87
N VAL A 67 4.79 13.35 -5.96
CA VAL A 67 5.40 12.05 -6.14
C VAL A 67 6.75 12.05 -5.47
N ASP A 68 6.85 11.39 -4.32
CA ASP A 68 8.09 11.15 -3.61
C ASP A 68 8.52 9.69 -3.80
N GLN A 69 9.81 9.46 -4.00
CA GLN A 69 10.36 8.13 -4.26
C GLN A 69 11.54 7.85 -3.33
N HIS A 70 11.56 6.63 -2.79
CA HIS A 70 12.55 6.20 -1.81
C HIS A 70 12.93 4.74 -2.07
N PRO A 71 14.23 4.38 -2.00
CA PRO A 71 14.65 2.98 -1.95
C PRO A 71 14.00 2.26 -0.76
N ASP A 72 13.43 1.08 -0.98
CA ASP A 72 12.76 0.30 0.06
C ASP A 72 12.81 -1.20 -0.27
N LYS A 73 13.33 -2.02 0.64
CA LYS A 73 13.31 -3.49 0.57
C LYS A 73 13.76 -4.09 -0.78
N GLY A 74 14.80 -3.53 -1.40
CA GLY A 74 15.33 -4.01 -2.69
C GLY A 74 14.55 -3.53 -3.93
N GLY A 75 13.54 -2.67 -3.74
CA GLY A 75 12.85 -1.96 -4.80
C GLY A 75 12.76 -0.46 -4.49
N VAL A 76 11.76 0.19 -5.06
CA VAL A 76 11.46 1.60 -4.87
C VAL A 76 10.03 1.74 -4.37
N ARG A 77 9.86 2.52 -3.31
CA ARG A 77 8.55 2.94 -2.79
C ARG A 77 8.24 4.34 -3.29
N TYR A 78 7.10 4.48 -3.94
CA TYR A 78 6.52 5.71 -4.43
C TYR A 78 5.37 6.11 -3.52
N GLN A 79 5.47 7.28 -2.89
CA GLN A 79 4.36 7.92 -2.20
C GLN A 79 3.84 9.04 -3.11
N MET A 80 2.54 9.09 -3.30
CA MET A 80 1.93 9.97 -4.30
C MET A 80 0.55 10.42 -3.85
N VAL A 81 0.17 11.63 -4.26
CA VAL A 81 -1.21 12.11 -4.14
C VAL A 81 -1.90 11.90 -5.48
N VAL A 82 -2.87 10.99 -5.51
CA VAL A 82 -3.67 10.66 -6.69
C VAL A 82 -5.03 11.31 -6.59
N THR A 83 -5.39 12.08 -7.60
CA THR A 83 -6.74 12.62 -7.72
C THR A 83 -7.60 11.63 -8.50
N ALA A 84 -8.73 11.21 -7.92
CA ALA A 84 -9.67 10.30 -8.56
C ALA A 84 -11.12 10.68 -8.26
N ALA A 85 -12.01 10.40 -9.21
CA ALA A 85 -13.45 10.65 -9.10
C ALA A 85 -14.23 9.33 -9.11
N ASP A 86 -15.35 9.24 -8.38
CA ASP A 86 -16.28 8.13 -8.55
C ASP A 86 -16.92 8.19 -9.95
N ALA A 87 -17.09 7.04 -10.60
CA ALA A 87 -17.56 6.94 -11.99
C ALA A 87 -18.98 7.48 -12.23
N GLY A 88 -19.72 7.83 -11.17
CA GLY A 88 -21.03 8.50 -11.25
C GLY A 88 -20.96 10.02 -11.48
N GLY A 89 -19.79 10.57 -11.83
CA GLY A 89 -19.61 12.02 -12.00
C GLY A 89 -19.42 12.77 -10.68
N GLY A 90 -19.01 12.07 -9.63
CA GLY A 90 -18.72 12.67 -8.34
C GLY A 90 -17.50 13.61 -8.40
N ALA A 91 -17.43 14.56 -7.48
CA ALA A 91 -16.28 15.46 -7.38
C ALA A 91 -14.98 14.68 -7.20
N ALA A 92 -13.95 15.07 -7.96
CA ALA A 92 -12.64 14.47 -7.85
C ALA A 92 -12.06 14.73 -6.45
N SER A 93 -11.55 13.69 -5.81
CA SER A 93 -10.98 13.75 -4.46
C SER A 93 -9.52 13.30 -4.47
N PRO A 94 -8.68 13.89 -3.61
CA PRO A 94 -7.30 13.45 -3.45
C PRO A 94 -7.22 12.17 -2.59
N TYR A 95 -6.30 11.29 -2.96
CA TYR A 95 -5.98 10.05 -2.27
C TYR A 95 -4.47 9.94 -2.09
N ARG A 96 -4.02 9.57 -0.90
CA ARG A 96 -2.65 9.13 -0.65
C ARG A 96 -2.54 7.70 -1.18
N ALA A 97 -1.64 7.50 -2.11
CA ALA A 97 -1.30 6.20 -2.66
C ALA A 97 0.15 5.88 -2.36
N VAL A 98 0.41 4.63 -1.96
CA VAL A 98 1.75 4.10 -1.78
C VAL A 98 1.91 2.87 -2.66
N VAL A 99 2.83 2.95 -3.61
CA VAL A 99 3.14 1.87 -4.55
C VAL A 99 4.58 1.42 -4.31
N TRP A 100 4.82 0.12 -4.31
CA TRP A 100 6.16 -0.44 -4.28
C TRP A 100 6.38 -1.29 -5.52
N GLY A 101 7.59 -1.24 -6.06
CA GLY A 101 7.97 -2.15 -7.12
C GLY A 101 9.46 -2.15 -7.39
N ILE A 102 9.89 -3.06 -8.27
CA ILE A 102 11.27 -3.15 -8.73
C ILE A 102 11.29 -2.62 -10.18
N PRO A 103 11.92 -1.45 -10.43
CA PRO A 103 12.04 -0.91 -11.79
C PRO A 103 12.62 -1.94 -12.77
N GLU A 104 12.29 -1.81 -14.06
CA GLU A 104 12.69 -2.75 -15.12
C GLU A 104 12.06 -4.15 -15.01
N THR A 105 11.19 -4.39 -14.01
CA THR A 105 10.49 -5.66 -13.82
C THR A 105 8.97 -5.49 -13.82
N HIS A 106 8.25 -6.61 -13.73
CA HIS A 106 6.80 -6.66 -13.59
C HIS A 106 6.35 -6.73 -12.11
N ALA A 107 7.27 -6.68 -11.15
CA ALA A 107 6.96 -6.75 -9.73
C ALA A 107 6.47 -5.39 -9.21
N TRP A 108 5.15 -5.20 -9.17
CA TRP A 108 4.49 -3.98 -8.70
C TRP A 108 3.33 -4.30 -7.77
N MET A 109 3.22 -3.54 -6.68
CA MET A 109 2.20 -3.74 -5.67
C MET A 109 1.68 -2.41 -5.13
N LEU A 110 0.36 -2.30 -5.03
CA LEU A 110 -0.29 -1.22 -4.29
C LEU A 110 -0.28 -1.58 -2.80
N LEU A 111 0.45 -0.80 -2.00
CA LEU A 111 0.54 -1.01 -0.56
C LEU A 111 -0.62 -0.31 0.16
N GLU A 112 -0.89 0.95 -0.22
CA GLU A 112 -1.91 1.77 0.43
C GLU A 112 -2.64 2.66 -0.58
N PHE A 113 -3.92 2.89 -0.30
CA PHE A 113 -4.74 3.85 -1.05
C PHE A 113 -5.84 4.40 -0.13
N ASN A 114 -5.62 5.59 0.40
CA ASN A 114 -6.46 6.21 1.43
C ASN A 114 -6.88 7.62 0.99
N ARG A 115 -8.15 7.98 1.19
CA ARG A 115 -8.63 9.33 0.88
C ARG A 115 -7.95 10.34 1.81
N ILE A 116 -7.56 11.49 1.28
CA ILE A 116 -7.06 12.63 2.06
C ILE A 116 -8.28 13.52 2.34
N ASN A 117 -8.55 13.77 3.63
CA ASN A 117 -9.61 14.68 4.09
C ASN A 117 -9.07 16.10 4.24
#